data_AF-A0A0C2FXQ8-F1
#
_entry.id   AF-A0A0C2FXQ8-F1
#
_cell.length_a   1.000
_cell.length_b   1.000
_cell.length_c   1.000
_cell.angle_alpha   90.00
_cell.angle_beta   90.00
_cell.angle_gamma   90.00
#
_symmetry.space_group_name_H-M   'P 1'
#
loop_
_entity.id
_entity.type
_entity.pdbx_description
1 polymer ?
#
loop_
_entity_poly.entity_id
_entity_poly.type
_entity_poly.pdbx_seq_one_letter_code
_entity_poly.pdbx_strand_id
1 'polypeptide(L)'
;MDTTASKQLISSLENLDNSATVQGRDAKLLREAATVTLTQSTQQRYVALRKLSACRQVQGESCLAFADRVLNLVRAPTSGQDIVTQKERVLEEFVVGLRGDIRYFVKLDNPTPFEQAIIKAQTVEHLLTEATSDRFINLV
;
A
#
# COMPACT_ATOMS: atom_id res chain seq x y z
N MET A 1 9.25 -8.45 -6.90
CA MET A 1 9.37 -9.93 -7.04
C MET A 1 9.56 -10.22 -8.51
N ASP A 2 10.59 -11.00 -8.83
CA ASP A 2 11.00 -11.28 -10.20
C ASP A 2 10.38 -12.62 -10.66
N THR A 3 9.34 -12.56 -11.49
CA THR A 3 8.62 -13.76 -11.96
C THR A 3 9.34 -14.39 -13.13
N THR A 4 9.24 -15.72 -13.30
CA THR A 4 9.85 -16.45 -14.42
C THR A 4 9.51 -15.86 -15.78
N ALA A 5 8.27 -15.38 -15.95
CA ALA A 5 7.84 -14.70 -17.18
C ALA A 5 8.51 -13.33 -17.37
N SER A 6 8.67 -12.55 -16.29
CA SER A 6 9.38 -11.26 -16.34
C SER A 6 10.85 -11.45 -16.71
N LYS A 7 11.52 -12.47 -16.14
CA LYS A 7 12.90 -12.83 -16.50
C LYS A 7 13.04 -13.23 -17.96
N GLN A 8 12.11 -14.04 -18.47
CA GLN A 8 12.08 -14.45 -19.87
C GLN A 8 11.89 -13.26 -20.80
N LEU A 9 10.97 -12.35 -20.46
CA LEU A 9 10.75 -11.14 -21.24
C LEU A 9 11.98 -10.23 -21.24
N ILE A 10 12.56 -9.96 -20.07
CA ILE A 10 13.77 -9.13 -19.93
C ILE A 10 14.91 -9.72 -20.76
N SER A 11 15.20 -11.01 -20.60
CA SER A 11 16.24 -11.68 -21.39
C SER A 11 15.95 -11.64 -22.90
N SER A 12 14.69 -11.75 -23.32
CA SER A 12 14.33 -11.63 -24.74
C SER A 12 14.53 -10.20 -25.26
N LEU A 13 14.31 -9.18 -24.43
CA LEU A 13 14.50 -7.78 -24.80
C LEU A 13 15.98 -7.39 -24.79
N GLU A 14 16.77 -7.86 -23.83
CA GLU A 14 18.20 -7.57 -23.71
C GLU A 14 19.02 -8.12 -24.89
N ASN A 15 18.59 -9.26 -25.45
CA ASN A 15 19.27 -9.91 -26.58
C ASN A 15 18.81 -9.40 -27.95
N LEU A 16 17.87 -8.45 -28.01
CA LEU A 16 17.32 -7.94 -29.26
C LEU A 16 18.20 -6.81 -29.80
N ASP A 17 18.93 -7.08 -30.89
CA ASP A 17 19.68 -6.04 -31.60
C ASP A 17 18.74 -5.07 -32.32
N ASN A 18 19.05 -3.77 -32.24
CA ASN A 18 18.29 -2.70 -32.89
C ASN A 18 18.31 -2.82 -34.43
N SER A 19 19.30 -3.53 -35.01
CA SER A 19 19.38 -3.78 -36.46
C SER A 19 18.69 -5.08 -36.91
N ALA A 20 18.15 -5.87 -35.98
CA ALA A 20 17.61 -7.18 -36.27
C ALA A 20 16.27 -7.13 -37.01
N THR A 21 16.10 -8.01 -38.01
CA THR A 21 14.79 -8.30 -38.59
C THR A 21 14.09 -9.37 -37.75
N VAL A 22 13.02 -9.00 -37.05
CA VAL A 22 12.26 -9.92 -36.21
C VAL A 22 11.38 -10.83 -37.06
N GLN A 23 11.58 -12.14 -36.97
CA GLN A 23 10.73 -13.11 -37.66
C GLN A 23 9.36 -13.22 -36.97
N GLY A 24 8.31 -13.57 -37.73
CA GLY A 24 6.95 -13.66 -37.19
C GLY A 24 6.80 -14.63 -36.00
N ARG A 25 7.61 -15.70 -35.97
CA ARG A 25 7.68 -16.63 -34.82
C ARG A 25 8.25 -15.96 -33.57
N ASP A 26 9.33 -15.20 -33.70
CA ASP A 26 9.99 -14.53 -32.58
C ASP A 26 9.12 -13.38 -32.05
N ALA A 27 8.49 -12.63 -32.95
CA ALA A 27 7.51 -11.62 -32.60
C ALA A 27 6.32 -12.21 -31.81
N LYS A 28 5.85 -13.41 -32.19
CA LYS A 28 4.79 -14.10 -31.48
C LYS A 28 5.21 -14.49 -30.06
N LEU A 29 6.41 -15.06 -29.89
CA LEU A 29 6.93 -15.44 -28.57
C LEU A 29 7.11 -14.22 -27.66
N LEU A 30 7.65 -13.13 -28.20
CA LEU A 30 7.82 -11.88 -27.46
C LEU A 30 6.47 -11.32 -27.00
N ARG A 31 5.46 -11.31 -27.89
CA ARG A 31 4.10 -10.91 -27.56
C ARG A 31 3.50 -11.77 -26.44
N GLU A 32 3.67 -13.09 -26.51
CA GLU A 32 3.15 -14.01 -25.50
C GLU A 32 3.82 -13.78 -24.14
N ALA A 33 5.16 -13.68 -24.10
CA ALA A 33 5.91 -13.39 -22.88
C ALA A 33 5.53 -12.02 -22.28
N ALA A 34 5.36 -10.99 -23.12
CA ALA A 34 4.89 -9.67 -22.70
C ALA A 34 3.46 -9.72 -22.14
N THR A 35 2.56 -10.42 -22.82
CA THR A 35 1.16 -10.58 -22.38
C THR A 35 1.09 -11.28 -21.03
N VAL A 36 1.86 -12.35 -20.83
CA VAL A 36 1.92 -13.07 -19.55
C VAL A 36 2.47 -12.15 -18.44
N THR A 37 3.51 -11.39 -18.71
CA THR A 37 4.11 -10.48 -17.71
C THR A 37 3.14 -9.36 -17.31
N LEU A 38 2.46 -8.75 -18.29
CA LEU A 38 1.48 -7.68 -18.05
C LEU A 38 0.25 -8.19 -17.28
N THR A 39 -0.28 -9.35 -17.65
CA THR A 39 -1.43 -9.97 -16.96
C THR A 39 -1.08 -10.36 -15.53
N GLN A 40 0.10 -10.94 -15.30
CA GLN A 40 0.60 -11.25 -13.96
C GLN A 40 0.77 -10.00 -13.09
N SER A 41 1.40 -8.94 -13.63
CA SER A 41 1.57 -7.66 -12.93
C SER A 41 0.23 -7.04 -12.55
N THR A 42 -0.73 -7.04 -13.49
CA THR A 42 -2.10 -6.54 -13.26
C THR A 42 -2.80 -7.34 -12.16
N GLN A 43 -2.70 -8.67 -12.20
CA GLN A 43 -3.29 -9.54 -11.19
C GLN A 43 -2.68 -9.30 -9.81
N GLN A 44 -1.36 -9.15 -9.72
CA GLN A 44 -0.67 -8.85 -8.46
C GLN A 44 -1.11 -7.50 -7.90
N ARG A 45 -1.20 -6.47 -8.74
CA ARG A 45 -1.71 -5.15 -8.36
C ARG A 45 -3.14 -5.24 -7.84
N TYR A 46 -4.01 -6.00 -8.51
CA TYR A 46 -5.38 -6.22 -8.06
C TYR A 46 -5.44 -6.89 -6.68
N VAL A 47 -4.65 -7.95 -6.47
CA VAL A 47 -4.57 -8.63 -5.16
C VAL A 47 -4.06 -7.67 -4.07
N ALA A 48 -3.04 -6.86 -4.38
CA ALA A 48 -2.49 -5.89 -3.45
C ALA A 48 -3.51 -4.79 -3.11
N LEU A 49 -4.23 -4.26 -4.09
CA LEU A 49 -5.32 -3.30 -3.89
C LEU A 49 -6.43 -3.89 -3.02
N ARG A 50 -6.79 -5.16 -3.21
CA ARG A 50 -7.78 -5.86 -2.38
C ARG A 50 -7.31 -6.03 -0.93
N LYS A 51 -6.03 -6.30 -0.70
CA LYS A 51 -5.45 -6.34 0.65
C LYS A 51 -5.47 -4.96 1.31
N LEU A 52 -5.11 -3.93 0.55
CA LEU A 52 -5.11 -2.54 1.01
C LEU A 52 -6.53 -2.08 1.37
N SER A 53 -7.52 -2.33 0.50
CA SER A 53 -8.90 -1.92 0.74
C SER A 53 -9.55 -2.60 1.95
N ALA A 54 -9.09 -3.79 2.31
CA ALA A 54 -9.49 -4.51 3.53
C ALA A 54 -8.66 -4.14 4.77
N CYS A 55 -7.60 -3.35 4.62
CA CYS A 55 -6.71 -2.98 5.72
C CYS A 55 -7.42 -2.03 6.69
N ARG A 56 -7.66 -2.49 7.91
CA ARG A 56 -8.20 -1.69 9.02
C ARG A 56 -7.34 -1.88 10.25
N GLN A 57 -7.30 -0.88 11.12
CA GLN A 57 -6.70 -0.98 12.44
C GLN A 57 -7.55 -1.95 13.28
N VAL A 58 -6.91 -2.97 13.85
CA VAL A 58 -7.61 -3.97 14.67
C VAL A 58 -7.68 -3.52 16.13
N GLN A 59 -8.50 -4.20 16.93
CA GLN A 59 -8.58 -3.93 18.37
C GLN A 59 -7.26 -4.32 19.06
N GLY A 60 -6.77 -3.46 19.96
CA GLY A 60 -5.50 -3.67 20.67
C GLY A 60 -4.23 -3.35 19.85
N GLU A 61 -4.36 -3.10 18.55
CA GLU A 61 -3.25 -2.61 17.73
C GLU A 61 -3.06 -1.10 17.91
N SER A 62 -1.80 -0.68 18.05
CA SER A 62 -1.42 0.73 18.16
C SER A 62 -1.52 1.45 16.82
N CYS A 63 -1.74 2.76 16.86
CA CYS A 63 -1.76 3.61 15.66
C CYS A 63 -0.46 3.52 14.85
N LEU A 64 0.69 3.42 15.53
CA LEU A 64 1.99 3.32 14.88
C LEU A 64 2.17 1.98 14.15
N ALA A 65 1.84 0.86 14.80
CA ALA A 65 1.91 -0.45 14.17
C ALA A 65 0.99 -0.54 12.95
N PHE A 66 -0.20 0.07 13.05
CA PHE A 66 -1.11 0.17 11.93
C PHE A 66 -0.54 1.02 10.78
N ALA A 67 0.09 2.16 11.06
CA ALA A 67 0.74 3.00 10.06
C ALA A 67 1.83 2.23 9.29
N ASP A 68 2.66 1.44 9.96
CA ASP A 68 3.68 0.60 9.34
C ASP A 68 3.08 -0.45 8.40
N ARG A 69 1.94 -1.05 8.77
CA ARG A 69 1.22 -1.98 7.88
C ARG A 69 0.70 -1.27 6.63
N VAL A 70 0.11 -0.09 6.77
CA VAL A 70 -0.37 0.70 5.62
C VAL A 70 0.78 1.04 4.69
N LEU A 71 1.90 1.55 5.22
CA LEU A 71 3.10 1.85 4.43
C LEU A 71 3.57 0.64 3.62
N ASN A 72 3.62 -0.54 4.25
CA ASN A 72 4.04 -1.76 3.57
C ASN A 72 3.05 -2.22 2.50
N LEU A 73 1.74 -2.05 2.72
CA LEU A 73 0.70 -2.47 1.78
C LEU A 73 0.54 -1.51 0.59
N VAL A 74 0.80 -0.22 0.75
CA VAL A 74 0.66 0.77 -0.33
C VAL A 74 1.75 0.64 -1.39
N ARG A 75 2.95 0.17 -1.03
CA ARG A 75 4.10 0.03 -1.95
C ARG A 75 3.80 -0.74 -3.24
N ALA A 76 3.17 -1.91 -3.13
CA ALA A 76 2.93 -2.75 -4.31
C ALA A 76 1.84 -2.16 -5.24
N PRO A 77 0.67 -1.71 -4.74
CA PRO A 77 -0.34 -1.03 -5.55
C PRO A 77 0.12 0.27 -6.20
N THR A 78 1.12 0.96 -5.66
CA THR A 78 1.56 2.25 -6.19
C THR A 78 2.92 2.20 -6.90
N SER A 79 3.45 0.99 -7.12
CA SER A 79 4.68 0.79 -7.89
C SER A 79 4.59 1.50 -9.25
N GLY A 80 5.59 2.32 -9.56
CA GLY A 80 5.68 3.13 -10.78
C GLY A 80 4.94 4.48 -10.74
N GLN A 81 4.21 4.80 -9.67
CA GLN A 81 3.64 6.13 -9.45
C GLN A 81 4.66 7.07 -8.79
N ASP A 82 4.46 8.38 -8.94
CA ASP A 82 5.32 9.39 -8.33
C ASP A 82 5.18 9.41 -6.79
N ILE A 83 6.19 9.96 -6.12
CA ILE A 83 6.27 9.96 -4.65
C ILE A 83 5.14 10.76 -3.98
N VAL A 84 4.58 11.78 -4.65
CA VAL A 84 3.51 12.61 -4.09
C VAL A 84 2.23 11.79 -4.05
N THR A 85 1.85 11.18 -5.16
CA THR A 85 0.69 10.26 -5.24
C THR A 85 0.81 9.12 -4.22
N GLN A 86 2.01 8.57 -4.03
CA GLN A 86 2.23 7.54 -3.02
C GLN A 86 1.96 8.04 -1.59
N LYS A 87 2.47 9.22 -1.24
CA LYS A 87 2.27 9.81 0.11
C LYS A 87 0.81 10.15 0.38
N GLU A 88 0.12 10.73 -0.61
CA GLU A 88 -1.32 10.99 -0.52
C GLU A 88 -2.09 9.70 -0.30
N ARG A 89 -1.77 8.64 -1.05
CA ARG A 89 -2.42 7.34 -0.89
C ARG A 89 -2.18 6.72 0.48
N VAL A 90 -0.96 6.82 1.02
CA VAL A 90 -0.66 6.35 2.38
C VAL A 90 -1.50 7.09 3.42
N LEU A 91 -1.59 8.42 3.33
CA LEU A 91 -2.39 9.24 4.23
C LEU A 91 -3.88 8.85 4.16
N GLU A 92 -4.45 8.77 2.97
CA GLU A 92 -5.85 8.41 2.76
C GLU A 92 -6.19 7.04 3.37
N GLU A 93 -5.39 6.02 3.06
CA GLU A 93 -5.63 4.64 3.51
C GLU A 93 -5.43 4.50 5.02
N PHE A 94 -4.47 5.22 5.60
CA PHE A 94 -4.30 5.29 7.04
C PHE A 94 -5.53 5.90 7.70
N VAL A 95 -5.95 7.10 7.29
CA VAL A 95 -7.09 7.78 7.91
C VAL A 95 -8.38 6.98 7.75
N VAL A 96 -8.63 6.38 6.58
CA VAL A 96 -9.81 5.54 6.34
C VAL A 96 -9.78 4.28 7.21
N GLY A 97 -8.60 3.68 7.37
CA GLY A 97 -8.46 2.41 8.06
C GLY A 97 -8.37 2.48 9.58
N LEU A 98 -8.12 3.65 10.17
CA LEU A 98 -8.16 3.87 11.63
C LEU A 98 -9.47 3.40 12.27
N ARG A 99 -9.40 2.96 13.54
CA ARG A 99 -10.60 2.66 14.35
C ARG A 99 -11.50 3.89 14.46
N GLY A 100 -12.81 3.68 14.57
CA GLY A 100 -13.80 4.77 14.50
C GLY A 100 -13.66 5.84 15.59
N ASP A 101 -13.29 5.42 16.80
CA ASP A 101 -13.02 6.26 17.97
C ASP A 101 -11.83 7.20 17.77
N ILE A 102 -10.78 6.76 17.08
CA ILE A 102 -9.60 7.59 16.77
C ILE A 102 -9.81 8.39 15.48
N ARG A 103 -10.33 7.73 14.45
CA ARG A 103 -10.55 8.29 13.10
C ARG A 103 -11.38 9.56 13.12
N TYR A 104 -12.40 9.63 13.99
CA TYR A 104 -13.23 10.83 14.13
C TYR A 104 -12.38 12.07 14.44
N PHE A 105 -11.54 12.01 15.48
CA PHE A 105 -10.71 13.13 15.89
C PHE A 105 -9.59 13.45 14.90
N VAL A 106 -9.03 12.43 14.24
CA VAL A 106 -8.03 12.65 13.19
C VAL A 106 -8.65 13.38 12.00
N LYS A 107 -9.88 13.01 11.57
CA LYS A 107 -10.56 13.68 10.46
C LYS A 107 -10.93 15.13 10.77
N LEU A 108 -11.29 15.46 12.01
CA LEU A 108 -11.62 16.83 12.41
C LEU A 108 -10.45 17.80 12.21
N ASP A 109 -9.22 17.34 12.44
CA ASP A 109 -8.02 18.15 12.28
C ASP A 109 -7.56 18.29 10.82
N ASN A 110 -8.14 17.52 9.89
CA ASN A 110 -7.78 17.48 8.47
C ASN A 110 -6.25 17.47 8.22
N PRO A 111 -5.52 16.47 8.75
CA PRO A 111 -4.06 16.49 8.78
C PRO A 111 -3.45 16.33 7.39
N THR A 112 -2.44 17.13 7.11
CA THR A 112 -1.57 17.03 5.94
C THR A 112 -0.16 17.49 6.33
N PRO A 113 0.88 16.64 6.28
CA PRO A 113 0.98 15.33 5.62
C PRO A 113 0.73 14.11 6.54
N PHE A 114 1.03 12.91 6.02
CA PHE A 114 0.88 11.61 6.72
C PHE A 114 1.44 11.59 8.15
N GLU A 115 2.61 12.19 8.36
CA GLU A 115 3.28 12.25 9.66
C GLU A 115 2.43 13.02 10.70
N GLN A 116 1.74 14.08 10.28
CA GLN A 116 0.83 14.82 11.15
C GLN A 116 -0.37 13.96 11.56
N ALA A 117 -0.88 13.13 10.65
CA ALA A 117 -1.97 12.20 10.93
C ALA A 117 -1.55 11.13 11.95
N ILE A 118 -0.33 10.61 11.86
CA ILE A 118 0.21 9.65 12.85
C ILE A 118 0.28 10.31 14.23
N ILE A 119 0.89 11.49 14.34
CA ILE A 119 1.04 12.21 15.61
C ILE A 119 -0.33 12.41 16.26
N LYS A 120 -1.31 12.90 15.50
CA LYS A 120 -2.68 13.10 16.01
C LYS A 120 -3.33 11.79 16.45
N ALA A 121 -3.20 10.73 15.66
CA ALA A 121 -3.77 9.42 15.97
C ALA A 121 -3.17 8.84 17.26
N GLN A 122 -1.86 8.99 17.48
CA GLN A 122 -1.18 8.56 18.70
C GLN A 122 -1.60 9.39 19.92
N THR A 123 -1.72 10.71 19.78
CA THR A 123 -2.22 11.58 20.87
C THR A 123 -3.63 11.16 21.30
N VAL A 124 -4.53 10.94 20.34
CA VAL A 124 -5.91 10.51 20.63
C VAL A 124 -5.93 9.11 21.24
N GLU A 125 -5.14 8.17 20.72
CA GLU A 125 -5.00 6.83 21.29
C GLU A 125 -4.55 6.85 22.75
N HIS A 126 -3.60 7.72 23.09
CA HIS A 126 -3.14 7.91 24.46
C HIS A 126 -4.24 8.46 25.37
N LEU A 127 -4.91 9.55 24.97
CA LEU A 127 -6.00 10.15 25.74
C LEU A 127 -7.16 9.18 26.00
N LEU A 128 -7.50 8.34 25.02
CA LEU A 128 -8.54 7.30 25.19
C LEU A 128 -8.11 6.23 26.20
N THR A 129 -6.82 5.88 26.20
CA THR A 129 -6.24 4.90 27.15
C THR A 129 -6.23 5.46 28.57
N GLU A 130 -5.84 6.72 28.74
CA GLU A 130 -5.85 7.42 30.03
C GLU A 130 -7.28 7.55 30.59
N ALA A 131 -8.22 8.07 29.78
CA ALA A 131 -9.62 8.23 30.21
C ALA A 131 -10.29 6.90 30.60
N THR A 132 -9.88 5.79 29.98
CA THR A 132 -10.34 4.46 30.35
C THR A 132 -9.75 4.04 31.71
N SER A 133 -8.45 4.27 31.91
CA SER A 133 -7.75 3.94 33.15
C SER A 133 -8.28 4.74 34.35
N ASP A 134 -8.55 6.04 34.17
CA ASP A 134 -9.12 6.91 35.20
C ASP A 134 -10.51 6.46 35.66
N ARG A 135 -11.33 5.95 34.74
CA ARG A 135 -12.64 5.38 35.10
C ARG A 135 -12.51 4.13 35.95
N PHE A 136 -11.49 3.30 35.71
CA PHE A 136 -11.23 2.12 36.53
C PHE A 136 -10.73 2.48 37.93
N ILE A 137 -9.92 3.54 38.07
CA ILE A 137 -9.42 4.00 39.39
C ILE A 137 -10.56 4.59 40.23
N ASN A 138 -11.52 5.28 39.64
CA ASN A 138 -12.63 5.92 40.36
C ASN A 138 -13.79 4.97 40.73
N LEU A 139 -13.68 3.67 40.42
CA LEU A 139 -14.69 2.63 40.73
C LEU A 139 -14.20 1.57 41.74
N VAL A 140 -12.96 1.68 42.22
CA VAL A 140 -12.35 0.85 43.27
C VAL A 140 -12.28 1.65 44.57
#